data_AF-A0A7X9AK67-F1
#
_entry.id   AF-A0A7X9AK67-F1
#
_cell.length_a   1.000
_cell.length_b   1.000
_cell.length_c   1.000
_cell.angle_alpha   90.00
_cell.angle_beta   90.00
_cell.angle_gamma   90.00
#
_symmetry.space_group_name_H-M   'P 1'
#
loop_
_entity.id
_entity.type
_entity.pdbx_description
1 polymer ?
#
loop_
_entity_poly.entity_id
_entity_poly.type
_entity_poly.pdbx_seq_one_letter_code
_entity_poly.pdbx_strand_id
1 'polypeptide(L)'
;IPGTDDDAMSGPALYYSALKWLSENMPYIYYTGESMQMCPKPLYYAISYEAKYLGRQVSADSCELPGPLRDHENEQLTRFRSLDETQKQLLADVSFALYRQDKYRWESWIRLPVSDQLASEAFLTGGSE
;
A
#
# COMPACT_ATOMS: atom_id res chain seq x y z
N ILE A 1 -1.26 -7.33 -11.37
CA ILE A 1 -0.61 -7.79 -10.12
C ILE A 1 0.88 -7.77 -10.43
N PRO A 2 1.72 -7.04 -9.67
CA PRO A 2 3.16 -7.02 -9.94
C PRO A 2 3.73 -8.45 -9.94
N GLY A 3 4.53 -8.81 -10.95
CA GLY A 3 5.20 -10.11 -11.03
C GLY A 3 4.37 -11.27 -11.61
N THR A 4 3.16 -11.05 -12.11
CA THR A 4 2.39 -12.11 -12.82
C THR A 4 2.80 -12.33 -14.26
N ASP A 5 3.61 -11.43 -14.81
CA ASP A 5 4.11 -11.50 -16.20
C ASP A 5 5.48 -12.21 -16.27
N ASP A 6 5.93 -12.80 -15.16
CA ASP A 6 7.19 -13.54 -15.08
C ASP A 6 6.98 -15.00 -15.52
N ASP A 7 7.34 -15.29 -16.78
CA ASP A 7 7.26 -16.61 -17.40
C ASP A 7 8.10 -17.69 -16.68
N ALA A 8 8.97 -17.31 -15.72
CA ALA A 8 9.79 -18.24 -14.94
C ALA A 8 9.03 -18.94 -13.80
N MET A 9 7.87 -18.44 -13.38
CA MET A 9 7.13 -19.00 -12.25
C MET A 9 6.17 -20.12 -12.66
N SER A 10 6.13 -21.20 -11.86
CA SER A 10 5.13 -22.27 -12.05
C SER A 10 3.70 -21.77 -11.77
N GLY A 11 2.70 -22.35 -12.45
CA GLY A 11 1.29 -21.99 -12.27
C GLY A 11 0.81 -21.93 -10.81
N PRO A 12 1.15 -22.91 -9.94
CA PRO A 12 0.83 -22.83 -8.51
C PRO A 12 1.52 -21.66 -7.79
N ALA A 13 2.77 -21.36 -8.12
CA ALA A 13 3.49 -20.24 -7.51
C ALA A 13 2.85 -18.88 -7.89
N LEU A 14 2.44 -18.72 -9.16
CA LEU A 14 1.69 -17.54 -9.62
C LEU A 14 0.34 -17.40 -8.91
N TYR A 15 -0.36 -18.52 -8.69
CA TYR A 15 -1.62 -18.51 -7.96
C TYR A 15 -1.44 -18.03 -6.51
N TYR A 16 -0.45 -18.57 -5.80
CA TYR A 16 -0.20 -18.18 -4.40
C TYR A 16 0.32 -16.74 -4.29
N SER A 17 1.15 -16.28 -5.22
CA SER A 17 1.61 -14.88 -5.23
C SER A 17 0.45 -13.92 -5.48
N ALA A 18 -0.43 -14.24 -6.43
CA ALA A 18 -1.63 -13.46 -6.72
C ALA A 18 -2.60 -13.43 -5.53
N LEU A 19 -2.84 -14.57 -4.88
CA LEU A 19 -3.68 -14.63 -3.67
C LEU A 19 -3.08 -13.82 -2.52
N LYS A 20 -1.76 -13.93 -2.29
CA LYS A 20 -1.07 -13.15 -1.26
C LYS A 20 -1.24 -11.67 -1.55
N TRP A 21 -0.90 -11.22 -2.75
CA TRP A 21 -1.05 -9.82 -3.16
C TRP A 21 -2.50 -9.34 -2.99
N LEU A 22 -3.49 -10.13 -3.40
CA LEU A 22 -4.90 -9.75 -3.25
C LEU A 22 -5.28 -9.63 -1.78
N SER A 23 -4.87 -10.58 -0.93
CA SER A 23 -5.18 -10.57 0.49
C SER A 23 -4.60 -9.35 1.23
N GLU A 24 -3.42 -8.89 0.80
CA GLU A 24 -2.72 -7.75 1.39
C GLU A 24 -3.29 -6.41 0.90
N ASN A 25 -3.79 -6.36 -0.33
CA ASN A 25 -4.25 -5.12 -0.96
C ASN A 25 -5.77 -4.92 -0.91
N MET A 26 -6.56 -5.99 -0.79
CA MET A 26 -8.02 -5.94 -0.86
C MET A 26 -8.67 -4.90 0.08
N PRO A 27 -8.24 -4.74 1.35
CA PRO A 27 -8.82 -3.71 2.23
C PRO A 27 -8.54 -2.26 1.82
N TYR A 28 -7.66 -2.07 0.83
CA TYR A 28 -7.19 -0.77 0.34
C TYR A 28 -7.62 -0.53 -1.12
N ILE A 29 -8.35 -1.47 -1.73
CA ILE A 29 -8.85 -1.34 -3.11
C ILE A 29 -10.16 -0.55 -3.10
N TYR A 30 -10.28 0.42 -4.01
CA TYR A 30 -11.48 1.21 -4.22
C TYR A 30 -11.83 1.31 -5.72
N TYR A 31 -13.12 1.51 -5.99
CA TYR A 31 -13.64 1.77 -7.32
C TYR A 31 -13.34 3.22 -7.72
N THR A 32 -12.68 3.43 -8.85
CA THR A 32 -12.25 4.76 -9.30
C THR A 32 -13.37 5.59 -9.95
N GLY A 33 -14.50 4.95 -10.27
CA GLY A 33 -15.54 5.57 -11.08
C GLY A 33 -15.28 5.51 -12.58
N GLU A 34 -14.10 5.09 -13.03
CA GLU A 34 -13.77 5.05 -14.46
C GLU A 34 -14.63 4.05 -15.23
N SER A 35 -14.96 4.40 -16.48
CA SER A 35 -15.75 3.56 -17.38
C SER A 35 -15.25 3.69 -18.82
N MET A 36 -15.57 2.69 -19.65
CA MET A 36 -15.21 2.71 -21.08
C MET A 36 -15.84 3.88 -21.84
N GLN A 37 -16.91 4.49 -21.29
CA GLN A 37 -17.54 5.66 -21.87
C GLN A 37 -16.70 6.93 -21.68
N MET A 38 -15.83 6.97 -20.66
CA MET A 38 -14.98 8.12 -20.32
C MET A 38 -13.54 7.95 -20.79
N CYS A 39 -13.00 6.72 -20.73
CA CYS A 39 -11.63 6.40 -21.11
C CYS A 39 -11.58 5.06 -21.84
N PRO A 40 -10.83 4.91 -22.95
CA PRO A 40 -10.73 3.64 -23.68
C PRO A 40 -9.99 2.54 -22.90
N LYS A 41 -9.24 2.89 -21.84
CA LYS A 41 -8.55 1.96 -20.95
C LYS A 41 -8.81 2.36 -19.49
N PRO A 42 -10.03 2.14 -18.97
CA PRO A 42 -10.39 2.57 -17.64
C PRO A 42 -9.67 1.72 -16.59
N LEU A 43 -9.15 2.37 -15.56
CA LEU A 43 -8.65 1.72 -14.35
C LEU A 43 -9.80 1.57 -13.37
N TYR A 44 -10.64 0.54 -13.53
CA TYR A 44 -11.84 0.37 -12.68
C TYR A 44 -11.55 0.37 -11.18
N TYR A 45 -10.41 -0.19 -10.78
CA TYR A 45 -10.01 -0.31 -9.39
C TYR A 45 -8.58 0.18 -9.20
N ALA A 46 -8.35 0.84 -8.08
CA ALA A 46 -7.03 1.30 -7.67
C ALA A 46 -6.78 0.98 -6.19
N ILE A 47 -5.50 0.98 -5.80
CA ILE A 47 -5.10 0.82 -4.39
C ILE A 47 -4.90 2.21 -3.81
N SER A 48 -5.51 2.47 -2.65
CA SER A 48 -5.20 3.66 -1.87
C SER A 48 -3.92 3.42 -1.07
N TYR A 49 -2.77 3.81 -1.65
CA TYR A 49 -1.49 3.72 -0.96
C TYR A 49 -1.44 4.58 0.31
N GLU A 50 -2.17 5.69 0.34
CA GLU A 50 -2.33 6.52 1.54
C GLU A 50 -2.99 5.74 2.68
N ALA A 51 -4.06 5.01 2.36
CA ALA A 51 -4.78 4.20 3.33
C ALA A 51 -3.95 3.01 3.82
N LYS A 52 -3.28 2.35 2.88
CA LYS A 52 -2.36 1.24 3.17
C LYS A 52 -1.19 1.72 4.04
N TYR A 53 -0.62 2.89 3.75
CA TYR A 53 0.41 3.54 4.55
C TYR A 53 -0.07 3.90 5.96
N LEU A 54 -1.32 4.32 6.15
CA LEU A 54 -1.87 4.58 7.48
C LEU A 54 -2.43 3.35 8.20
N GLY A 55 -2.39 2.17 7.57
CA GLY A 55 -3.01 0.95 8.13
C GLY A 55 -4.53 1.05 8.28
N ARG A 56 -5.19 1.94 7.51
CA ARG A 56 -6.64 2.17 7.55
C ARG A 56 -7.30 1.59 6.30
N GLN A 57 -8.39 0.84 6.47
CA GLN A 57 -9.16 0.33 5.34
C GLN A 57 -9.92 1.48 4.67
N VAL A 58 -10.17 1.41 3.37
CA VAL A 58 -11.02 2.39 2.65
C VAL A 58 -12.41 1.83 2.40
N SER A 59 -13.37 2.74 2.23
CA SER A 59 -14.62 2.38 1.59
C SER A 59 -14.35 2.02 0.12
N ALA A 60 -14.83 0.86 -0.31
CA ALA A 60 -14.70 0.41 -1.69
C ALA A 60 -15.36 1.38 -2.69
N ASP A 61 -16.37 2.13 -2.26
CA ASP A 61 -17.17 3.00 -3.13
C ASP A 61 -16.70 4.46 -3.17
N SER A 62 -15.98 4.95 -2.15
CA SER A 62 -15.65 6.37 -2.03
C SER A 62 -14.16 6.70 -1.95
N CYS A 63 -13.27 5.70 -1.85
CA CYS A 63 -11.83 5.91 -1.56
C CYS A 63 -11.55 6.65 -0.23
N GLU A 64 -12.59 6.98 0.53
CA GLU A 64 -12.44 7.79 1.73
C GLU A 64 -11.89 6.97 2.89
N LEU A 65 -11.00 7.60 3.64
CA LEU A 65 -10.52 7.07 4.90
C LEU A 65 -11.64 7.18 5.94
N PRO A 66 -11.91 6.11 6.71
CA PRO A 66 -12.96 6.14 7.73
C PRO A 66 -12.55 7.05 8.87
N GLY A 67 -13.41 8.03 9.15
CA GLY A 67 -13.26 8.97 10.25
C GLY A 67 -12.20 10.06 10.04
N PRO A 68 -12.13 11.04 10.96
CA PRO A 68 -11.17 12.12 10.85
C PRO A 68 -9.74 11.60 10.98
N LEU A 69 -8.84 12.23 10.23
CA LEU A 69 -7.40 12.07 10.41
C LEU A 69 -6.98 12.88 11.64
N ARG A 70 -6.09 12.29 12.44
CA ARG A 70 -5.41 12.99 13.54
C ARG A 70 -4.38 13.93 12.93
N ASP A 71 -4.02 15.00 13.65
CA ASP A 71 -3.11 16.02 13.13
C ASP A 71 -1.77 15.45 12.64
N HIS A 72 -1.17 14.52 13.40
CA HIS A 72 0.06 13.84 12.99
C HIS A 72 -0.12 12.95 11.75
N GLU A 73 -1.29 12.35 11.53
CA GLU A 73 -1.55 11.55 10.32
C GLU A 73 -1.63 12.46 9.08
N ASN A 74 -2.20 13.65 9.22
CA ASN A 74 -2.23 14.65 8.16
C ASN A 74 -0.83 15.14 7.77
N GLU A 75 0.03 15.42 8.74
CA GLU A 75 1.41 15.82 8.48
C GLU A 75 2.18 14.71 7.74
N GLN A 76 2.02 13.46 8.16
CA GLN A 76 2.68 12.33 7.52
C GLN A 76 2.14 12.04 6.13
N LEU A 77 0.82 12.16 5.92
CA LEU A 77 0.23 12.07 4.58
C LEU A 77 0.71 13.17 3.66
N THR A 78 0.88 14.39 4.16
CA THR A 78 1.39 15.51 3.37
C THR A 78 2.79 15.21 2.83
N ARG A 79 3.66 14.65 3.67
CA ARG A 79 5.00 14.21 3.25
C ARG A 79 4.93 13.02 2.29
N PHE A 80 4.10 12.02 2.60
CA PHE A 80 3.91 10.84 1.76
C PHE A 80 3.42 11.19 0.34
N ARG A 81 2.50 12.16 0.21
CA ARG A 81 1.99 12.63 -1.09
C ARG A 81 3.06 13.25 -1.98
N SER A 82 4.13 13.79 -1.39
CA SER A 82 5.23 14.43 -2.12
C SER A 82 6.23 13.44 -2.74
N LEU A 83 6.10 12.15 -2.40
CA LEU A 83 6.96 11.09 -2.91
C LEU A 83 6.59 10.66 -4.33
N ASP A 84 7.51 9.99 -5.01
CA ASP A 84 7.20 9.32 -6.26
C ASP A 84 6.37 8.04 -6.02
N GLU A 85 5.73 7.54 -7.08
CA GLU A 85 4.84 6.37 -6.95
C GLU A 85 5.56 5.09 -6.50
N THR A 86 6.83 4.92 -6.84
CA THR A 86 7.62 3.75 -6.40
C THR A 86 7.86 3.82 -4.90
N GLN A 87 8.25 5.00 -4.40
CA GLN A 87 8.42 5.26 -2.98
C GLN A 87 7.12 5.13 -2.18
N LYS A 88 6.00 5.64 -2.72
CA LYS A 88 4.68 5.49 -2.09
C LYS A 88 4.29 4.03 -1.94
N GLN A 89 4.41 3.25 -3.02
CA GLN A 89 4.11 1.83 -2.99
C GLN A 89 4.99 1.10 -1.97
N LEU A 90 6.30 1.36 -1.99
CA LEU A 90 7.26 0.76 -1.06
C LEU A 90 6.91 1.04 0.40
N LEU A 91 6.69 2.30 0.75
CA LEU A 91 6.35 2.68 2.12
C LEU A 91 4.98 2.15 2.54
N ALA A 92 4.00 2.07 1.63
CA ALA A 92 2.72 1.46 1.91
C ALA A 92 2.86 -0.04 2.20
N ASP A 93 3.69 -0.76 1.46
CA ASP A 93 3.97 -2.18 1.66
C ASP A 93 4.71 -2.44 2.98
N VAL A 94 5.75 -1.65 3.27
CA VAL A 94 6.51 -1.71 4.54
C VAL A 94 5.59 -1.40 5.73
N SER A 95 4.81 -0.33 5.61
CA SER A 95 3.86 0.09 6.64
C SER A 95 2.86 -1.03 6.95
N PHE A 96 2.27 -1.62 5.91
CA PHE A 96 1.33 -2.72 6.05
C PHE A 96 1.97 -3.94 6.74
N ALA A 97 3.17 -4.34 6.31
CA ALA A 97 3.89 -5.47 6.89
C ALA A 97 4.18 -5.24 8.38
N LEU A 98 4.67 -4.04 8.73
CA LEU A 98 4.98 -3.68 10.10
C LEU A 98 3.72 -3.57 10.96
N TYR A 99 2.63 -2.98 10.45
CA TYR A 99 1.35 -2.88 11.15
C TYR A 99 0.76 -4.26 11.47
N ARG A 100 0.89 -5.21 10.54
CA ARG A 100 0.45 -6.61 10.71
C ARG A 100 1.31 -7.38 11.71
N GLN A 101 2.61 -7.11 11.75
CA GLN A 101 3.55 -7.81 12.62
C GLN A 101 3.54 -7.27 14.04
N ASP A 102 3.65 -5.95 14.20
CA ASP A 102 3.76 -5.28 15.49
C ASP A 102 3.24 -3.84 15.39
N LYS A 103 2.01 -3.65 15.87
CA LYS A 103 1.34 -2.35 15.87
C LYS A 103 2.09 -1.29 16.69
N TYR A 104 2.76 -1.65 17.78
CA TYR A 104 3.48 -0.67 18.62
C TYR A 104 4.75 -0.18 17.94
N ARG A 105 5.49 -1.09 17.28
CA ARG A 105 6.63 -0.72 16.43
C ARG A 105 6.16 0.13 15.26
N TRP A 106 5.04 -0.23 14.64
CA TRP A 106 4.44 0.57 13.57
C TRP A 106 4.08 1.99 14.03
N GLU A 107 3.43 2.16 15.19
CA GLU A 107 3.06 3.48 15.72
C GLU A 107 4.29 4.37 15.98
N SER A 108 5.43 3.76 16.30
CA SER A 108 6.70 4.47 16.48
C SER A 108 7.33 4.81 15.12
N TRP A 109 7.32 3.86 14.19
CA TRP A 109 7.88 4.00 12.84
C TRP A 109 7.15 5.03 11.98
N ILE A 110 5.82 5.02 11.99
CA ILE A 110 4.99 5.91 11.16
C ILE A 110 5.18 7.39 11.54
N ARG A 111 5.77 7.69 12.70
CA ARG A 111 6.08 9.04 13.17
C ARG A 111 7.49 9.53 12.79
N LEU A 112 8.33 8.64 12.27
CA LEU A 112 9.66 8.99 11.81
C LEU A 112 9.59 9.91 10.57
N PRO A 113 10.64 10.70 10.31
CA PRO A 113 10.82 11.35 9.01
C PRO A 113 10.80 10.34 7.87
N VAL A 114 10.31 10.74 6.70
CA VAL A 114 10.21 9.84 5.53
C VAL A 114 11.56 9.27 5.10
N SER A 115 12.66 10.03 5.26
CA SER A 115 14.02 9.55 5.01
C SER A 115 14.36 8.32 5.86
N ASP A 116 13.94 8.32 7.12
CA ASP A 116 14.27 7.28 8.10
C ASP A 116 13.35 6.07 7.90
N GLN A 117 12.10 6.32 7.50
CA GLN A 117 11.18 5.27 7.07
C GLN A 117 11.71 4.53 5.84
N LEU A 118 12.21 5.25 4.84
CA LEU A 118 12.84 4.65 3.66
C LEU A 118 14.13 3.90 4.02
N ALA A 119 14.92 4.38 4.98
CA ALA A 119 16.12 3.67 5.43
C ALA A 119 15.82 2.36 6.19
N SER A 120 14.69 2.31 6.90
CA SER A 120 14.27 1.10 7.63
C SER A 120 13.83 -0.06 6.73
N GLU A 121 13.57 0.22 5.45
CA GLU A 121 13.26 -0.77 4.42
C GLU A 121 14.40 -1.80 4.27
N ALA A 122 15.64 -1.33 4.16
CA ALA A 122 16.82 -2.19 4.02
C ALA A 122 16.94 -3.22 5.16
N PHE A 123 16.43 -2.91 6.34
CA PHE A 123 16.47 -3.79 7.50
C PHE A 123 15.35 -4.85 7.49
N LEU A 124 14.21 -4.57 6.86
CA LEU A 124 13.08 -5.50 6.78
C LEU A 124 13.19 -6.44 5.57
N THR A 125 13.73 -5.96 4.46
CA THR A 125 13.94 -6.75 3.23
C THR A 125 15.22 -7.58 3.30
N GLY A 126 16.21 -7.19 4.11
CA GLY A 126 17.49 -7.91 4.31
C GLY A 126 17.45 -9.07 5.32
N GLY A 127 16.29 -9.40 5.88
CA GLY A 127 16.13 -10.47 6.89
C GLY A 127 15.69 -11.83 6.33
N SER A 128 15.76 -12.05 5.01
CA SER A 128 15.49 -13.34 4.37
C SER A 128 16.77 -13.87 3.71
N GLU A 129 17.68 -14.41 4.54
CA GLU A 129 18.69 -15.40 4.12
C GLU A 129 18.40 -16.73 4.81
#